data_AF-A0A4Q5SBR0-F1
#
_entry.id   AF-A0A4Q5SBR0-F1
#
_cell.length_a   1.000
_cell.length_b   1.000
_cell.length_c   1.000
_cell.angle_alpha   90.00
_cell.angle_beta   90.00
_cell.angle_gamma   90.00
#
_symmetry.space_group_name_H-M   'P 1'
#
loop_
_entity.id
_entity.type
_entity.pdbx_description
1 polymer ?
#
loop_
_entity_poly.entity_id
_entity_poly.type
_entity_poly.pdbx_seq_one_letter_code
_entity_poly.pdbx_strand_id
1 'polypeptide(L)' 'GGQRFGEMEVWALEAFGAANILQEILTVKSDDVIGRAKTYEAIVKGENLPTPSVPESFNVLVHELRGLGLDITLE' A
#
# COMPACT_ATOMS: atom_id res chain seq x y z
N GLY A 1 -12.75 -8.55 -10.56
CA GLY A 1 -11.69 -8.90 -9.60
C GLY A 1 -10.40 -8.28 -10.06
N GLY A 2 -9.55 -7.82 -9.16
CA GLY A 2 -8.23 -7.31 -9.51
C GLY A 2 -7.29 -8.43 -9.95
N GLN A 3 -6.28 -8.08 -10.75
CA GLN A 3 -5.18 -9.00 -11.08
C GLN A 3 -4.30 -9.16 -9.84
N ARG A 4 -3.88 -10.40 -9.55
CA ARG A 4 -2.88 -10.62 -8.50
C ARG A 4 -1.55 -10.04 -8.98
N PHE A 5 -1.02 -9.11 -8.20
CA PHE A 5 0.36 -8.64 -8.31
C PHE A 5 1.18 -9.35 -7.22
N GLY A 6 2.10 -10.18 -7.64
CA GLY A 6 2.90 -11.06 -6.80
C GLY A 6 4.37 -10.66 -6.74
N GLU A 7 5.12 -11.48 -6.02
CA GLU A 7 6.51 -11.24 -5.67
C GLU A 7 7.43 -11.04 -6.88
N MET A 8 7.29 -11.85 -7.93
CA MET A 8 8.12 -11.69 -9.14
C MET A 8 7.87 -10.36 -9.87
N GLU A 9 6.64 -9.84 -9.81
CA GLU A 9 6.30 -8.56 -10.46
C GLU A 9 6.77 -7.38 -9.61
N VAL A 10 6.78 -7.52 -8.28
CA VAL A 10 7.44 -6.58 -7.35
C VAL A 10 8.92 -6.48 -7.69
N TRP A 11 9.64 -7.61 -7.78
CA TRP A 11 11.06 -7.63 -8.11
C TRP A 11 11.36 -6.99 -9.46
N ALA A 12 10.49 -7.21 -10.46
CA ALA A 12 10.65 -6.57 -11.76
C ALA A 12 10.62 -5.03 -11.63
N LEU A 13 9.65 -4.47 -10.90
CA LEU A 13 9.56 -3.02 -10.71
C LEU A 13 10.71 -2.45 -9.87
N GLU A 14 11.16 -3.19 -8.86
CA GLU A 14 12.34 -2.83 -8.06
C GLU A 14 13.60 -2.78 -8.92
N ALA A 15 13.81 -3.76 -9.80
CA ALA A 15 14.96 -3.81 -10.71
C ALA A 15 14.98 -2.62 -11.70
N PHE A 16 13.81 -2.11 -12.08
CA PHE A 16 13.69 -0.90 -12.90
C PHE A 16 13.84 0.41 -12.10
N GLY A 17 13.97 0.35 -10.76
CA GLY A 17 13.99 1.53 -9.91
C GLY A 17 12.66 2.29 -9.88
N ALA A 18 11.55 1.62 -10.20
CA ALA A 18 10.23 2.22 -10.34
C ALA A 18 9.52 2.42 -8.98
N ALA A 19 10.19 3.08 -8.03
CA ALA A 19 9.76 3.19 -6.63
C ALA A 19 8.35 3.82 -6.48
N ASN A 20 8.06 4.89 -7.21
CA ASN A 20 6.74 5.54 -7.17
C ASN A 20 5.62 4.62 -7.66
N ILE A 21 5.85 3.92 -8.77
CA ILE A 21 4.86 2.98 -9.34
C ILE A 21 4.63 1.83 -8.37
N LEU A 22 5.70 1.26 -7.81
CA LEU A 22 5.62 0.18 -6.85
C LEU A 22 4.86 0.60 -5.58
N GLN A 23 5.19 1.77 -5.02
CA GLN A 23 4.49 2.32 -3.86
C GLN A 23 3.00 2.43 -4.15
N GLU A 24 2.62 3.03 -5.28
CA GLU A 24 1.21 3.19 -5.61
C GLU A 24 0.47 1.86 -5.79
N ILE A 25 1.10 0.86 -6.42
CA ILE A 25 0.51 -0.48 -6.61
C ILE A 25 0.24 -1.15 -5.28
N LEU A 26 1.19 -1.11 -4.35
CA LEU A 26 1.11 -1.78 -3.06
C LEU A 26 0.26 -1.03 -2.02
N THR A 27 0.01 0.28 -2.22
CA THR A 27 -0.73 1.13 -1.27
C THR A 27 -2.09 1.58 -1.83
N VAL A 28 -2.17 2.76 -2.42
CA VAL A 28 -3.41 3.45 -2.83
C VAL A 28 -4.23 2.69 -3.87
N LYS A 29 -3.62 1.79 -4.66
CA LYS A 29 -4.34 0.93 -5.62
C LYS A 29 -4.82 -0.38 -5.00
N SER A 30 -4.24 -0.83 -3.90
CA SER A 30 -4.54 -2.14 -3.30
C SER A 30 -5.17 -2.03 -1.92
N ASP A 31 -4.42 -1.49 -0.95
CA ASP A 31 -4.59 -1.81 0.47
C ASP A 31 -4.76 -0.57 1.38
N ASP A 32 -4.57 0.64 0.85
CA ASP A 32 -4.90 1.88 1.55
C ASP A 32 -6.38 2.26 1.31
N VAL A 33 -7.27 1.88 2.24
CA VAL A 33 -8.73 2.07 2.09
C VAL A 33 -9.11 3.54 1.97
N ILE A 34 -8.51 4.41 2.79
CA ILE A 34 -8.82 5.85 2.82
C ILE A 34 -8.14 6.55 1.65
N GLY A 35 -6.86 6.25 1.42
CA GLY A 35 -6.06 6.79 0.34
C GLY A 35 -6.62 6.45 -1.04
N ARG A 36 -7.22 5.27 -1.22
CA ARG A 36 -7.87 4.88 -2.49
C ARG A 36 -9.05 5.77 -2.85
N ALA A 37 -9.91 6.09 -1.89
CA ALA A 37 -11.06 6.97 -2.13
C ALA A 37 -10.60 8.40 -2.46
N LYS A 38 -9.63 8.93 -1.71
CA LYS A 38 -9.03 10.25 -1.97
C LYS A 38 -8.30 10.31 -3.30
N THR A 39 -7.61 9.24 -3.68
CA THR A 39 -6.94 9.11 -4.97
C THR A 39 -7.94 9.17 -6.11
N TYR A 40 -9.07 8.46 -5.98
CA TYR A 40 -10.14 8.53 -6.98
C TYR A 40 -10.71 9.95 -7.11
N GLU A 41 -10.98 10.62 -5.99
CA GLU A 41 -11.46 12.00 -5.96
C GLU A 41 -10.46 12.96 -6.63
N ALA A 42 -9.16 12.85 -6.30
CA ALA A 42 -8.10 13.66 -6.88
C ALA A 42 -8.00 13.47 -8.40
N ILE A 43 -8.09 12.23 -8.89
CA ILE A 43 -8.09 11.93 -10.34
C ILE A 43 -9.27 12.59 -11.04
N VAL A 44 -10.48 12.52 -10.46
CA VAL A 44 -11.69 13.12 -11.04
C VAL A 44 -11.59 14.64 -11.08
N LYS A 45 -10.97 15.26 -10.07
CA LYS A 45 -10.80 16.71 -9.96
C LYS A 45 -9.58 17.27 -10.69
N GLY A 46 -8.66 16.41 -11.16
CA GLY A 46 -7.38 16.83 -11.74
C GLY A 46 -6.42 17.42 -10.69
N GLU A 47 -6.55 17.01 -9.44
CA GLU A 47 -5.69 17.42 -8.34
C GLU A 47 -4.49 16.48 -8.19
N ASN A 48 -3.47 16.92 -7.45
CA ASN A 48 -2.33 16.06 -7.12
C ASN A 48 -2.75 14.86 -6.28
N LEU A 49 -2.09 13.72 -6.51
CA LEU A 49 -2.36 12.50 -5.74
C LEU A 49 -2.01 12.69 -4.27
N PRO A 50 -2.82 12.14 -3.34
CA PRO A 50 -2.52 12.18 -1.93
C PRO A 50 -1.30 11.31 -1.60
N THR A 51 -0.60 11.65 -0.52
CA THR A 51 0.50 10.83 -0.01
C THR A 51 -0.04 9.47 0.47
N PRO A 52 0.54 8.34 0.03
CA PRO A 52 0.14 7.02 0.51
C PRO A 52 0.34 6.85 2.01
N SER A 53 -0.56 6.11 2.66
CA SER A 53 -0.43 5.71 4.07
C SER A 53 0.01 4.26 4.22
N VAL A 54 0.18 3.82 5.48
CA VAL A 54 0.57 2.44 5.81
C VAL A 54 -0.54 1.47 5.37
N PRO A 55 -0.22 0.40 4.62
CA PRO A 55 -1.17 -0.63 4.21
C PRO A 55 -1.89 -1.30 5.39
N GLU A 56 -3.16 -1.64 5.22
CA GLU A 56 -3.93 -2.32 6.28
C GLU A 56 -3.41 -3.73 6.57
N SER A 57 -2.88 -4.44 5.57
CA SER A 57 -2.21 -5.73 5.75
C SER A 57 -1.05 -5.67 6.75
N PHE A 58 -0.31 -4.55 6.80
CA PHE A 58 0.73 -4.35 7.79
C PHE A 58 0.16 -4.14 9.20
N ASN A 59 -0.93 -3.37 9.32
CA ASN A 59 -1.64 -3.23 10.58
C ASN A 59 -2.13 -4.59 11.08
N VAL A 60 -2.72 -5.41 10.20
CA VAL A 60 -3.17 -6.77 10.54
C VAL A 60 -1.99 -7.62 11.03
N LEU A 61 -0.86 -7.61 10.34
CA LEU A 61 0.36 -8.32 10.77
C LEU A 61 0.80 -7.90 12.18
N VAL A 62 0.81 -6.60 12.49
CA VAL A 62 1.16 -6.12 13.84
C VAL A 62 0.18 -6.65 14.89
N HIS A 63 -1.12 -6.68 14.59
CA HIS A 63 -2.12 -7.21 15.51
C HIS A 63 -1.97 -8.73 15.70
N GLU A 64 -1.64 -9.48 14.65
CA GLU A 64 -1.39 -10.93 14.73
C GLU A 64 -0.19 -11.23 15.63
N LEU A 65 0.90 -10.47 15.49
CA LEU A 65 2.08 -10.62 16.34
C LEU A 65 1.80 -10.24 17.80
N ARG A 66 1.02 -9.17 18.04
CA ARG A 66 0.56 -8.82 19.39
C ARG A 66 -0.33 -9.89 20.01
N GLY A 67 -1.13 -10.59 19.19
CA GLY A 67 -1.92 -11.75 19.62
C GLY A 67 -1.05 -12.91 20.14
N LEU A 68 0.21 -12.99 19.71
CA LEU A 68 1.20 -13.96 20.22
C LEU A 68 1.90 -13.51 21.51
N GLY A 69 1.55 -12.34 22.05
CA GLY A 69 2.19 -11.76 23.23
C GLY A 69 3.50 -11.03 22.92
N LEU A 70 3.78 -10.72 21.65
CA LEU A 70 4.92 -9.90 21.25
C LEU A 70 4.55 -8.42 21.34
N ASP A 71 5.36 -7.63 22.04
CA ASP A 71 5.20 -6.18 22.05
C ASP A 71 5.92 -5.57 20.84
N ILE A 72 5.14 -4.98 19.94
CA ILE A 72 5.62 -4.34 18.71
C ILE A 72 5.03 -2.94 18.65
N THR A 73 5.92 -1.95 18.60
CA THR A 73 5.60 -0.53 18.47
C THR A 73 6.24 0.04 17.22
N LEU A 74 5.54 0.97 16.57
CA LEU A 74 6.08 1.75 15.45
C LEU A 74 6.46 3.12 16.04
N GLU A 75 7.74 3.51 15.90
CA GLU A 75 8.24 4.85 16.24
C GLU A 75 8.01 5.85 15.11
#